data_AF-A0AA97AML4-F1
#
_entry.id   AF-A0AA97AML4-F1
#
_cell.length_a   1.000
_cell.length_b   1.000
_cell.length_c   1.000
_cell.angle_alpha   90.00
_cell.angle_beta   90.00
_cell.angle_gamma   90.00
#
_symmetry.space_group_name_H-M   'P 1'
#
loop_
_entity.id
_entity.type
_entity.pdbx_description
1 polymer ?
#
loop_
_entity_poly.entity_id
_entity_poly.type
_entity_poly.pdbx_seq_one_letter_code
_entity_poly.pdbx_strand_id
1 'polypeptide(L)' 'MQTVYWLWIHPVNQFWLEGETLSKAGSRFFSFGINREQRLEEPWINLRNQWEYAHVVRAGFALISLIAMMISLSMHQ' A
#
# COMPACT_ATOMS: atom_id res chain seq x y z
N MET A 1 4.36 -6.51 -6.38
CA MET A 1 3.54 -5.28 -6.22
C MET A 1 2.26 -5.51 -5.40
N GLN A 2 1.47 -6.56 -5.67
CA GLN A 2 0.24 -6.83 -4.91
C GLN A 2 0.47 -7.08 -3.41
N THR A 3 1.57 -7.73 -3.01
CA THR A 3 1.87 -7.98 -1.59
C THR A 3 2.15 -6.70 -0.80
N VAL A 4 2.87 -5.74 -1.41
CA VAL A 4 3.10 -4.41 -0.83
C VAL A 4 1.77 -3.65 -0.70
N TYR A 5 0.92 -3.76 -1.71
CA TYR A 5 -0.42 -3.18 -1.66
C TYR A 5 -1.25 -3.75 -0.51
N TRP A 6 -1.33 -5.08 -0.37
CA TRP A 6 -2.15 -5.72 0.65
C TRP A 6 -1.63 -5.55 2.08
N LEU A 7 -0.33 -5.69 2.32
CA LEU A 7 0.20 -5.57 3.68
C LEU A 7 0.37 -4.13 4.16
N TRP A 8 0.68 -3.19 3.27
CA TRP A 8 1.15 -1.85 3.68
C TRP A 8 0.25 -0.71 3.25
N ILE A 9 -0.41 -0.82 2.09
CA ILE A 9 -1.23 0.28 1.54
C ILE A 9 -2.70 0.12 1.93
N HIS A 10 -3.24 -1.08 1.82
CA HIS A 10 -4.64 -1.41 2.13
C HIS A 10 -5.08 -0.99 3.55
N PRO A 11 -4.31 -1.28 4.63
CA PRO A 11 -4.73 -0.89 5.98
C PRO A 11 -4.73 0.62 6.20
N VAL A 12 -3.77 1.35 5.60
CA VAL A 12 -3.71 2.81 5.69
C VAL A 12 -4.81 3.46 4.84
N ASN A 13 -5.13 2.89 3.67
CA ASN A 13 -6.13 3.42 2.76
C ASN A 13 -7.53 3.49 3.41
N GLN A 14 -7.88 2.55 4.28
CA GLN A 14 -9.15 2.59 5.02
C GLN A 14 -9.22 3.77 6.00
N PHE A 15 -8.11 4.16 6.65
CA PHE A 15 -8.07 5.33 7.55
C PHE A 15 -8.40 6.63 6.80
N TRP A 16 -7.87 6.79 5.58
CA TRP A 16 -8.14 7.95 4.74
C TRP A 16 -9.58 7.99 4.20
N LEU A 17 -10.24 6.84 4.08
CA LEU A 17 -11.61 6.70 3.57
C LEU A 17 -12.69 6.77 4.66
N GLU A 18 -12.32 6.93 5.94
CA GLU A 18 -13.25 6.87 7.07
C GLU A 18 -14.25 8.04 7.13
N GLY A 19 -13.99 9.12 6.39
CA GLY A 19 -14.92 10.24 6.21
C GLY A 19 -15.73 10.20 4.91
N GLU A 20 -15.54 9.20 4.06
CA GLU A 20 -16.17 9.14 2.73
C GLU A 20 -17.36 8.15 2.74
N THR A 21 -18.43 8.50 2.03
CA THR A 21 -19.64 7.66 1.93
C THR A 21 -19.41 6.47 1.00
N LEU A 22 -18.69 5.47 1.48
CA LEU A 22 -18.47 4.22 0.75
C LEU A 22 -19.74 3.36 0.69
N SER A 23 -19.98 2.74 -0.46
CA SER A 23 -21.02 1.71 -0.58
C SER A 23 -20.72 0.52 0.35
N LYS A 24 -21.76 -0.24 0.73
CA LYS A 24 -21.62 -1.43 1.62
C LYS A 24 -20.60 -2.47 1.13
N ALA A 25 -20.30 -2.50 -0.17
CA ALA A 25 -19.27 -3.37 -0.73
C ALA A 25 -17.86 -2.80 -0.51
N GLY A 26 -17.66 -1.49 -0.72
CA GLY A 26 -16.39 -0.80 -0.47
C GLY A 26 -15.98 -0.83 1.00
N SER A 27 -16.94 -0.60 1.92
CA SER A 27 -16.71 -0.70 3.36
C SER A 27 -16.22 -2.09 3.79
N ARG A 28 -16.79 -3.16 3.21
CA ARG A 28 -16.38 -4.55 3.49
C ARG A 28 -15.03 -4.90 2.87
N PHE A 29 -14.73 -4.36 1.70
CA PHE A 29 -13.45 -4.56 1.04
C PHE A 29 -12.32 -3.95 1.87
N PHE A 30 -12.46 -2.69 2.28
CA PHE A 30 -11.40 -2.00 3.04
C PHE A 30 -11.25 -2.49 4.48
N SER A 31 -12.31 -3.02 5.11
CA SER A 31 -12.23 -3.61 6.46
C SER A 31 -11.54 -4.97 6.55
N PHE A 32 -11.21 -5.59 5.41
CA PHE A 32 -10.50 -6.86 5.36
C PHE A 32 -8.99 -6.62 5.61
N GLY A 33 -8.50 -6.97 6.80
CA GLY A 33 -7.07 -6.93 7.13
C GLY A 33 -6.66 -6.09 8.35
N ILE A 34 -7.60 -5.52 9.12
CA ILE A 34 -7.28 -4.77 10.35
C ILE A 34 -7.93 -5.43 11.57
N ASN A 35 -7.12 -5.69 12.60
CA ASN A 35 -7.64 -5.90 13.97
C ASN A 35 -8.18 -4.56 14.47
N ARG A 36 -9.51 -4.46 14.54
CA ARG A 36 -10.26 -3.23 14.86
C ARG A 36 -9.80 -2.55 16.17
N GLU A 37 -9.15 -3.30 17.06
CA GLU A 37 -8.58 -2.81 18.34
C GLU A 37 -7.31 -1.95 18.18
N GLN A 38 -6.43 -2.21 17.20
CA GLN A 38 -5.21 -1.39 16.99
C GLN A 38 -5.51 0.00 16.41
N ARG A 39 -6.71 0.19 15.86
CA ARG A 39 -7.10 1.39 15.12
C ARG A 39 -7.44 2.59 16.00
N LEU A 40 -7.78 2.35 17.26
CA LEU A 40 -8.26 3.39 18.16
C LEU A 40 -7.14 4.16 18.88
N GLU A 41 -5.90 3.65 18.84
CA GLU A 41 -4.77 4.23 19.58
C GLU A 41 -3.55 4.58 18.72
N GLU A 42 -3.52 4.20 17.43
CA GLU A 42 -2.35 4.47 16.58
C GLU A 42 -2.20 5.97 16.27
N PRO A 43 -1.08 6.61 16.67
CA PRO A 43 -0.79 8.00 16.35
C PRO A 43 -0.79 8.21 14.83
N TRP A 44 -1.44 9.28 14.37
CA TRP A 44 -1.53 9.66 12.95
C TRP A 44 -0.16 9.62 12.22
N ILE A 45 0.91 9.95 12.92
CA ILE A 45 2.28 9.96 12.38
C ILE A 45 2.74 8.57 11.94
N ASN A 46 2.34 7.51 12.66
CA ASN A 46 2.72 6.13 12.33
C ASN A 46 2.02 5.67 11.06
N LEU A 47 0.73 5.99 10.93
CA LEU A 47 -0.06 5.72 9.73
C LEU A 47 0.51 6.45 8.51
N ARG A 48 0.93 7.72 8.67
CA ARG A 48 1.61 8.48 7.61
C ARG A 48 2.93 7.83 7.21
N ASN A 49 3.78 7.51 8.18
CA ASN A 49 5.09 6.91 7.92
C ASN A 49 4.96 5.56 7.19
N GLN A 50 3.97 4.75 7.56
CA GLN A 50 3.69 3.47 6.90
C GLN A 50 3.27 3.68 5.44
N TRP A 51 2.43 4.67 5.16
CA TRP A 51 2.02 5.02 3.80
C TRP A 51 3.21 5.49 2.94
N GLU A 52 4.06 6.37 3.49
CA GLU A 52 5.24 6.90 2.81
C GLU A 52 6.23 5.76 2.48
N TYR A 53 6.53 4.91 3.47
CA TYR A 53 7.43 3.77 3.28
C TYR A 53 6.91 2.80 2.21
N ALA A 54 5.61 2.48 2.22
CA ALA A 54 5.00 1.62 1.21
C ALA A 54 5.18 2.15 -0.21
N HIS A 55 5.06 3.47 -0.39
CA HIS A 55 5.27 4.14 -1.68
C HIS A 55 6.73 4.11 -2.10
N VAL A 56 7.66 4.35 -1.18
CA VAL A 56 9.11 4.25 -1.44
C VAL A 56 9.50 2.84 -1.86
N VAL A 57 9.03 1.82 -1.16
CA VAL A 57 9.27 0.41 -1.52
C VAL A 57 8.71 0.09 -2.90
N ARG A 58 7.49 0.55 -3.21
CA ARG A 58 6.89 0.37 -4.54
C ARG A 58 7.72 1.02 -5.64
N ALA A 59 8.21 2.24 -5.42
CA ALA A 59 9.08 2.94 -6.36
C ALA A 59 10.40 2.19 -6.56
N GLY A 60 11.01 1.69 -5.47
CA GLY A 60 12.21 0.87 -5.53
C GLY A 60 12.04 -0.39 -6.38
N PHE A 61 10.97 -1.15 -6.15
CA PHE A 61 10.67 -2.33 -6.98
C PHE A 61 10.42 -1.97 -8.45
N ALA A 62 9.75 -0.86 -8.74
CA ALA A 62 9.53 -0.42 -10.11
C ALA A 62 10.85 -0.06 -10.81
N LEU A 63 11.75 0.61 -10.10
CA LEU A 63 13.09 0.94 -10.60
C LEU A 63 13.93 -0.31 -10.87
N ILE A 64 13.94 -1.27 -9.94
CA ILE A 64 14.66 -2.54 -10.11
C ILE A 64 14.12 -3.29 -11.34
N SER A 65 12.79 -3.35 -11.49
CA SER A 65 12.16 -3.99 -12.65
C SER A 65 12.55 -3.32 -13.96
N LEU A 66 12.65 -1.99 -13.97
CA LEU A 66 13.08 -1.22 -15.14
C LEU A 66 14.53 -1.53 -15.51
N ILE A 67 15.43 -1.54 -14.53
CA ILE A 67 16.86 -1.87 -14.74
C ILE A 67 17.01 -3.30 -15.27
N ALA A 68 16.32 -4.26 -14.66
CA ALA A 68 16.34 -5.65 -15.12
C ALA A 68 15.86 -5.78 -16.57
N MET A 69 14.81 -5.04 -16.94
CA MET A 69 14.31 -5.00 -18.32
C MET A 69 15.32 -4.41 -19.29
N MET A 70 16.02 -3.33 -18.92
CA MET A 70 17.07 -2.74 -19.76
C MET A 70 18.26 -3.68 -19.96
N ILE A 71 18.71 -4.37 -18.91
CA ILE A 71 19.78 -5.37 -19.01
C ILE A 71 19.35 -6.49 -19.96
N SER A 72 18.14 -7.03 -19.78
CA SER A 72 17.60 -8.07 -20.65
C SER A 72 17.57 -7.63 -22.12
N LEU A 73 17.16 -6.38 -22.39
CA LEU A 73 17.13 -5.85 -23.75
C LEU A 73 18.54 -5.68 -24.33
N SER A 74 19.48 -5.20 -23.52
CA SER A 74 20.87 -5.01 -23.94
C SER A 74 21.60 -6.32 -24.23
N MET A 75 21.25 -7.41 -23.57
CA MET A 75 21.87 -8.73 -23.80
C MET A 75 21.23 -9.53 -24.94
N HIS A 76 20.06 -9.10 -25.43
CA HIS A 76 19.34 -9.76 -26.52
C HIS A 76 19.53 -9.08 -27.89
N GLN A 77 20.33 -8.00 -27.92
CA GLN A 77 20.86 -7.34 -29.13
C GLN A 77 22.20 -7.99 -29.49
#